data_AF-A0A941B8W8-F1
#
_entry.id   AF-A0A941B8W8-F1
#
_cell.length_a   1.000
_cell.length_b   1.000
_cell.length_c   1.000
_cell.angle_alpha   90.00
_cell.angle_beta   90.00
_cell.angle_gamma   90.00
#
_symmetry.space_group_name_H-M   'P 1'
#
loop_
_entity.id
_entity.type
_entity.pdbx_description
1 polymer ?
#
loop_
_entity_poly.entity_id
_entity_poly.type
_entity_poly.pdbx_seq_one_letter_code
_entity_poly.pdbx_strand_id
1 'polypeptide(L)'
;MSRVSDARTYPVLRRPQRNDFDEPAHGQHADQVVRLLRRFGPLTRSELGKLCGLSRTTLYEVVSKLVDAGTIVATVPDNASRGRGRPAEKLELNPAAGCVLGIDFGHQSIRVAALVPARREIRTVVETHLATASWPERMSLARQLARAAVGGQLGQRSFDAVGVSLPRSQSVLSAQADQRAVTKMISRSFGARVRLDSAVRLAALAEASWGAAEGQKEVLYLELSNRVGGGLISSGSLHRGAYGRSGEFGHIVVEPQGAPCSCGGRGCLQTVASSGAVLEAYGAATDVAGLESALRSGAERAREAVERAGTHAGRALAGLVNALEPGIVVVGGALTSIESPLMERLERELRAHVVQCSWRPPLVLRTATLGTAAAALGAVSLALSHPDTASARSLGRRPNPSVQPGRTGPMSAAPGPELSLAALLAGRPVGDGMHYGDGPTVPANQRDVLPSTYTTPTM
;
A
#
# COMPACT_ATOMS: atom_id res chain seq x y z
N MET A 1 -6.41 -11.75 -25.88
CA MET A 1 -7.22 -12.16 -24.71
C MET A 1 -6.29 -12.81 -23.67
N SER A 2 -6.60 -12.69 -22.39
CA SER A 2 -5.90 -13.29 -21.23
C SER A 2 -4.39 -13.02 -21.09
N ARG A 3 -4.03 -12.27 -20.04
CA ARG A 3 -3.25 -12.78 -18.90
C ARG A 3 -3.70 -12.01 -17.65
N VAL A 4 -4.24 -12.70 -16.65
CA VAL A 4 -4.49 -12.08 -15.33
C VAL A 4 -3.16 -12.04 -14.58
N SER A 5 -2.78 -10.85 -14.11
CA SER A 5 -1.49 -10.58 -13.45
C SER A 5 -1.25 -11.41 -12.19
N ASP A 6 0.02 -11.68 -11.88
CA ASP A 6 0.48 -12.28 -10.61
C ASP A 6 -0.17 -11.61 -9.38
N ALA A 7 -0.96 -12.39 -8.65
CA ALA A 7 -1.49 -11.98 -7.37
C ALA A 7 -0.44 -12.19 -6.28
N ARG A 8 0.16 -11.11 -5.76
CA ARG A 8 1.08 -11.17 -4.61
C ARG A 8 0.34 -10.91 -3.30
N THR A 9 0.59 -11.77 -2.32
CA THR A 9 0.09 -11.63 -0.94
C THR A 9 1.25 -11.17 -0.05
N TYR A 10 1.02 -10.15 0.77
CA TYR A 10 2.03 -9.59 1.66
C TYR A 10 1.74 -10.00 3.11
N PRO A 11 2.61 -10.81 3.78
CA PRO A 11 2.45 -11.16 5.17
C PRO A 11 2.84 -9.99 6.08
N VAL A 12 2.11 -9.82 7.19
CA VAL A 12 2.43 -8.80 8.21
C VAL A 12 3.51 -9.38 9.14
N LEU A 13 4.69 -8.73 9.34
CA LEU A 13 5.89 -9.34 9.98
C LEU A 13 6.43 -8.61 11.23
N ARG A 14 7.00 -9.35 12.20
CA ARG A 14 6.63 -9.22 13.64
C ARG A 14 7.53 -8.31 14.52
N ARG A 15 6.86 -7.61 15.47
CA ARG A 15 7.31 -7.16 16.82
C ARG A 15 7.94 -5.74 16.94
N PRO A 16 7.30 -4.79 17.66
CA PRO A 16 7.88 -3.51 18.08
C PRO A 16 8.39 -3.50 19.53
N GLN A 17 9.07 -2.42 19.94
CA GLN A 17 9.39 -2.06 21.33
C GLN A 17 8.89 -0.63 21.66
N ARG A 18 8.92 -0.28 22.96
CA ARG A 18 8.54 1.00 23.59
C ARG A 18 9.52 2.14 23.22
N ASN A 19 9.24 3.45 23.30
CA ASN A 19 8.08 4.30 23.68
C ASN A 19 8.39 5.77 23.19
N ASP A 20 7.71 6.90 23.46
CA ASP A 20 6.50 7.29 24.23
C ASP A 20 5.81 8.54 23.55
N PHE A 21 5.45 9.57 24.33
CA PHE A 21 4.96 10.95 24.04
C PHE A 21 3.57 11.14 23.41
N ASP A 22 2.84 12.10 24.00
CA ASP A 22 1.39 12.35 23.87
C ASP A 22 1.03 13.54 22.97
N GLU A 23 -0.01 13.34 22.15
CA GLU A 23 -0.83 14.37 21.49
C GLU A 23 -2.30 13.83 21.41
N PRO A 24 -3.33 14.62 21.02
CA PRO A 24 -4.76 14.33 21.26
C PRO A 24 -5.23 12.87 21.00
N ALA A 25 -5.19 12.06 22.05
CA ALA A 25 -4.85 10.64 21.90
C ALA A 25 -5.98 9.73 21.36
N HIS A 26 -7.22 10.20 21.32
CA HIS A 26 -8.40 9.39 21.02
C HIS A 26 -8.39 8.73 19.64
N GLY A 27 -7.88 9.42 18.60
CA GLY A 27 -7.74 8.84 17.26
C GLY A 27 -6.59 7.82 17.18
N GLN A 28 -5.43 8.18 17.75
CA GLN A 28 -4.23 7.34 17.71
C GLN A 28 -4.43 5.99 18.43
N HIS A 29 -5.15 5.99 19.56
CA HIS A 29 -5.48 4.78 20.31
C HIS A 29 -6.44 3.83 19.56
N ALA A 30 -7.43 4.37 18.84
CA ALA A 30 -8.33 3.57 18.02
C ALA A 30 -7.57 2.87 16.88
N ASP A 31 -6.72 3.60 16.18
CA ASP A 31 -5.83 3.04 15.16
C ASP A 31 -4.85 2.00 15.75
N GLN A 32 -4.37 2.18 16.99
CA GLN A 32 -3.51 1.21 17.68
C GLN A 32 -4.24 -0.12 17.96
N VAL A 33 -5.46 -0.07 18.49
CA VAL A 33 -6.29 -1.28 18.71
C VAL A 33 -6.60 -1.99 17.39
N VAL A 34 -7.02 -1.24 16.36
CA VAL A 34 -7.31 -1.80 15.02
C VAL A 34 -6.06 -2.40 14.36
N ARG A 35 -4.89 -1.76 14.51
CA ARG A 35 -3.60 -2.34 14.09
C ARG A 35 -3.34 -3.67 14.81
N LEU A 36 -3.47 -3.72 16.14
CA LEU A 36 -3.20 -4.93 16.94
C LEU A 36 -4.14 -6.10 16.63
N LEU A 37 -5.42 -5.84 16.38
CA LEU A 37 -6.38 -6.88 15.98
C LEU A 37 -6.13 -7.42 14.57
N ARG A 38 -5.69 -6.57 13.62
CA ARG A 38 -5.20 -7.02 12.31
C ARG A 38 -3.96 -7.91 12.46
N ARG A 39 -3.00 -7.40 13.24
CA ARG A 39 -1.66 -7.93 13.53
C ARG A 39 -1.65 -9.31 14.17
N PHE A 40 -2.48 -9.52 15.18
CA PHE A 40 -2.50 -10.75 16.00
C PHE A 40 -3.77 -11.59 15.82
N GLY A 41 -4.88 -11.00 15.36
CA GLY A 41 -6.18 -11.66 15.27
C GLY A 41 -7.02 -11.43 16.53
N PRO A 42 -7.90 -12.38 16.90
CA PRO A 42 -8.80 -12.22 18.04
C PRO A 42 -8.05 -12.15 19.39
N LEU A 43 -8.12 -10.99 20.05
CA LEU A 43 -7.46 -10.68 21.33
C LEU A 43 -8.48 -10.30 22.41
N THR A 44 -8.25 -10.71 23.65
CA THR A 44 -9.02 -10.22 24.81
C THR A 44 -8.67 -8.76 25.14
N ARG A 45 -9.56 -8.07 25.87
CA ARG A 45 -9.27 -6.73 26.42
C ARG A 45 -8.00 -6.71 27.32
N SER A 46 -7.67 -7.84 27.96
CA SER A 46 -6.45 -7.96 28.80
C SER A 46 -5.18 -7.97 27.95
N GLU A 47 -5.18 -8.71 26.83
CA GLU A 47 -4.06 -8.72 25.88
C GLU A 47 -3.91 -7.39 25.16
N LEU A 48 -5.03 -6.78 24.73
CA LEU A 48 -5.01 -5.43 24.15
C LEU A 48 -4.44 -4.40 25.12
N GLY A 49 -4.83 -4.39 26.40
CA GLY A 49 -4.25 -3.47 27.39
C GLY A 49 -2.73 -3.63 27.53
N LYS A 50 -2.24 -4.87 27.62
CA LYS A 50 -0.80 -5.17 27.69
C LYS A 50 -0.04 -4.75 26.41
N LEU A 51 -0.66 -4.88 25.24
CA LEU A 51 -0.04 -4.58 23.94
C LEU A 51 -0.14 -3.10 23.53
N CYS A 52 -1.20 -2.40 23.94
CA CYS A 52 -1.34 -0.96 23.66
C CYS A 52 -0.56 -0.10 24.67
N GLY A 53 -0.39 -0.58 25.91
CA GLY A 53 0.13 0.21 27.03
C GLY A 53 -0.90 1.13 27.70
N LEU A 54 -2.16 1.10 27.24
CA LEU A 54 -3.22 2.00 27.67
C LEU A 54 -3.78 1.67 29.06
N SER A 55 -4.29 2.72 29.73
CA SER A 55 -5.10 2.56 30.93
C SER A 55 -6.36 1.71 30.66
N ARG A 56 -6.91 1.05 31.69
CA ARG A 56 -8.11 0.23 31.55
C ARG A 56 -9.33 1.04 31.09
N THR A 57 -9.49 2.27 31.57
CA THR A 57 -10.58 3.18 31.19
C THR A 57 -10.45 3.64 29.75
N THR A 58 -9.26 4.16 29.37
CA THR A 58 -8.98 4.59 27.99
C THR A 58 -9.20 3.45 26.98
N LEU A 59 -8.75 2.23 27.31
CA LEU A 59 -8.99 1.07 26.46
C LEU A 59 -10.49 0.73 26.37
N TYR A 60 -11.24 0.77 27.46
CA TYR A 60 -12.68 0.49 27.44
C TYR A 60 -13.45 1.47 26.56
N GLU A 61 -13.15 2.76 26.66
CA GLU A 61 -13.77 3.78 25.82
C GLU A 61 -13.45 3.58 24.33
N VAL A 62 -12.18 3.32 24.00
CA VAL A 62 -11.73 3.09 22.61
C VAL A 62 -12.36 1.81 22.05
N VAL A 63 -12.42 0.73 22.84
CA VAL A 63 -13.09 -0.52 22.47
C VAL A 63 -14.59 -0.32 22.27
N SER A 64 -15.28 0.42 23.14
CA SER A 64 -16.70 0.73 22.95
C SER A 64 -16.91 1.46 21.62
N LYS A 65 -16.21 2.59 21.41
CA LYS A 65 -16.29 3.40 20.19
C LYS A 65 -16.04 2.58 18.91
N LEU A 66 -15.17 1.55 18.96
CA LEU A 66 -14.92 0.64 17.85
C LEU A 66 -15.99 -0.46 17.65
N VAL A 67 -16.65 -0.93 18.73
CA VAL A 67 -17.80 -1.84 18.67
C VAL A 67 -19.05 -1.09 18.19
N ASP A 68 -19.30 0.10 18.74
CA ASP A 68 -20.41 0.99 18.40
C ASP A 68 -20.36 1.44 16.93
N ALA A 69 -19.14 1.59 16.37
CA ALA A 69 -18.90 1.84 14.95
C ALA A 69 -18.92 0.58 14.06
N GLY A 70 -19.13 -0.61 14.62
CA GLY A 70 -19.12 -1.89 13.89
C GLY A 70 -17.75 -2.30 13.32
N THR A 71 -16.67 -1.63 13.72
CA THR A 71 -15.29 -1.90 13.25
C THR A 71 -14.72 -3.17 13.87
N ILE A 72 -15.06 -3.46 15.12
CA ILE A 72 -14.67 -4.67 15.84
C ILE A 72 -15.92 -5.36 16.40
N VAL A 73 -15.86 -6.69 16.51
CA VAL A 73 -16.92 -7.51 17.13
C VAL A 73 -16.36 -8.31 18.30
N ALA A 74 -17.24 -8.63 19.25
CA ALA A 74 -16.96 -9.58 20.31
C ALA A 74 -17.24 -11.01 19.82
N THR A 75 -16.28 -11.91 19.99
CA THR A 75 -16.43 -13.35 19.73
C THR A 75 -16.16 -14.17 20.99
N VAL A 76 -17.01 -15.17 21.22
CA VAL A 76 -16.79 -16.22 22.22
C VAL A 76 -16.32 -17.46 21.45
N PRO A 77 -15.17 -18.07 21.77
CA PRO A 77 -14.72 -19.27 21.08
C PRO A 77 -15.68 -20.45 21.33
N ASP A 78 -16.04 -21.24 20.31
CA ASP A 78 -16.99 -22.36 20.45
C ASP A 78 -16.54 -23.40 21.51
N ASN A 79 -15.21 -23.57 21.64
CA ASN A 79 -14.54 -24.43 22.61
C ASN A 79 -14.74 -24.00 24.08
N ALA A 80 -15.34 -22.83 24.33
CA ALA A 80 -15.54 -22.23 25.66
C ALA A 80 -16.36 -23.08 26.64
N SER A 81 -17.12 -24.05 26.14
CA SER A 81 -18.08 -24.87 26.90
C SER A 81 -17.45 -25.97 27.78
N ARG A 82 -16.13 -26.18 27.75
CA ARG A 82 -15.46 -27.35 28.37
C ARG A 82 -14.44 -27.05 29.48
N GLY A 83 -14.50 -25.87 30.13
CA GLY A 83 -13.56 -25.50 31.20
C GLY A 83 -14.20 -24.80 32.41
N ARG A 84 -13.60 -24.93 33.59
CA ARG A 84 -13.98 -24.16 34.79
C ARG A 84 -13.45 -22.72 34.71
N GLY A 85 -14.33 -21.79 34.36
CA GLY A 85 -14.07 -20.34 34.37
C GLY A 85 -14.97 -19.62 33.36
N ARG A 86 -15.28 -18.34 33.59
CA ARG A 86 -16.03 -17.55 32.60
C ARG A 86 -15.15 -17.37 31.35
N PRO A 87 -15.61 -17.76 30.15
CA PRO A 87 -14.83 -17.62 28.92
C PRO A 87 -14.41 -16.17 28.69
N ALA A 88 -13.14 -15.96 28.38
CA ALA A 88 -12.62 -14.63 28.09
C ALA A 88 -13.04 -14.20 26.69
N GLU A 89 -14.03 -13.30 26.63
CA GLU A 89 -14.50 -12.66 25.40
C GLU A 89 -13.31 -12.06 24.62
N LYS A 90 -13.20 -12.46 23.35
CA LYS A 90 -12.22 -11.91 22.41
C LYS A 90 -12.86 -10.82 21.58
N LEU A 91 -12.03 -9.89 21.13
CA LEU A 91 -12.38 -8.85 20.17
C LEU A 91 -11.61 -9.14 18.89
N GLU A 92 -12.25 -8.96 17.74
CA GLU A 92 -11.64 -9.12 16.42
C GLU A 92 -12.14 -8.05 15.45
N LEU A 93 -11.44 -7.84 14.34
CA LEU A 93 -11.95 -6.98 13.26
C LEU A 93 -13.22 -7.63 12.67
N ASN A 94 -14.30 -6.86 12.54
CA ASN A 94 -15.58 -7.37 12.08
C ASN A 94 -15.45 -8.09 10.71
N PRO A 95 -15.68 -9.42 10.62
CA PRO A 95 -15.58 -10.16 9.36
C PRO A 95 -16.62 -9.76 8.31
N ALA A 96 -17.69 -9.08 8.72
CA ALA A 96 -18.73 -8.53 7.87
C ALA A 96 -18.54 -7.04 7.51
N ALA A 97 -17.51 -6.36 8.05
CA ALA A 97 -17.15 -5.03 7.56
C ALA A 97 -16.73 -5.06 6.08
N GLY A 98 -16.82 -3.91 5.43
CA GLY A 98 -16.49 -3.75 4.02
C GLY A 98 -14.98 -3.87 3.76
N CYS A 99 -14.63 -3.88 2.48
CA CYS A 99 -13.24 -3.97 2.08
C CYS A 99 -12.62 -2.57 1.96
N VAL A 100 -11.37 -2.43 2.37
CA VAL A 100 -10.60 -1.18 2.16
C VAL A 100 -9.68 -1.37 0.97
N LEU A 101 -9.77 -0.46 0.00
CA LEU A 101 -8.95 -0.48 -1.21
C LEU A 101 -7.85 0.59 -1.16
N GLY A 102 -6.70 0.27 -1.74
CA GLY A 102 -5.70 1.22 -2.15
C GLY A 102 -5.42 1.05 -3.64
N ILE A 103 -5.60 2.12 -4.42
CA ILE A 103 -5.45 2.10 -5.88
C ILE A 103 -4.28 3.01 -6.25
N ASP A 104 -3.32 2.49 -6.99
CA ASP A 104 -2.23 3.26 -7.58
C ASP A 104 -2.41 3.34 -9.09
N PHE A 105 -2.77 4.53 -9.58
CA PHE A 105 -2.77 4.84 -11.00
C PHE A 105 -1.35 5.28 -11.41
N GLY A 106 -0.52 4.31 -11.78
CA GLY A 106 0.80 4.56 -12.36
C GLY A 106 0.71 5.09 -13.79
N HIS A 107 1.83 5.56 -14.34
CA HIS A 107 1.87 6.02 -15.73
C HIS A 107 1.59 4.87 -16.72
N GLN A 108 2.22 3.71 -16.51
CA GLN A 108 2.11 2.54 -17.39
C GLN A 108 1.29 1.39 -16.77
N SER A 109 0.68 1.57 -15.60
CA SER A 109 0.06 0.50 -14.83
C SER A 109 -1.05 0.98 -13.90
N ILE A 110 -1.92 0.06 -13.47
CA ILE A 110 -2.82 0.27 -12.34
C ILE A 110 -2.63 -0.90 -11.38
N ARG A 111 -2.36 -0.58 -10.11
CA ARG A 111 -2.25 -1.58 -9.05
C ARG A 111 -3.35 -1.37 -8.02
N VAL A 112 -4.05 -2.44 -7.66
CA VAL A 112 -5.05 -2.44 -6.60
C VAL A 112 -4.62 -3.38 -5.49
N ALA A 113 -4.47 -2.83 -4.29
CA ALA A 113 -4.34 -3.55 -3.04
C ALA A 113 -5.70 -3.56 -2.33
N ALA A 114 -6.12 -4.72 -1.83
CA ALA A 114 -7.36 -4.85 -1.05
C ALA A 114 -7.08 -5.50 0.30
N LEU A 115 -7.43 -4.81 1.38
CA LEU A 115 -7.52 -5.38 2.72
C LEU A 115 -8.94 -5.91 2.94
N VAL A 116 -9.04 -7.23 3.16
CA VAL A 116 -10.30 -7.92 3.49
C VAL A 116 -10.24 -8.29 4.99
N PRO A 117 -11.06 -7.68 5.87
CA PRO A 117 -10.95 -7.88 7.32
C PRO A 117 -10.92 -9.35 7.75
N ALA A 118 -11.83 -10.16 7.21
CA ALA A 118 -11.95 -11.60 7.47
C ALA A 118 -10.72 -12.44 7.06
N ARG A 119 -9.88 -11.95 6.14
CA ARG A 119 -8.67 -12.66 5.68
C ARG A 119 -7.41 -12.19 6.40
N ARG A 120 -7.40 -10.99 7.00
CA ARG A 120 -6.24 -10.31 7.63
C ARG A 120 -5.02 -10.07 6.71
N GLU A 121 -5.09 -10.48 5.45
CA GLU A 121 -4.10 -10.28 4.40
C GLU A 121 -4.44 -9.08 3.52
N ILE A 122 -3.41 -8.54 2.84
CA ILE A 122 -3.60 -7.69 1.66
C ILE A 122 -3.24 -8.49 0.41
N ARG A 123 -4.21 -8.63 -0.50
CA ARG A 123 -3.99 -9.13 -1.85
C ARG A 123 -3.77 -7.97 -2.80
N THR A 124 -2.73 -8.06 -3.61
CA THR A 124 -2.41 -7.08 -4.66
C THR A 124 -2.61 -7.68 -6.04
N VAL A 125 -3.19 -6.91 -6.97
CA VAL A 125 -3.39 -7.24 -8.40
C VAL A 125 -2.96 -6.04 -9.24
N VAL A 126 -2.37 -6.23 -10.42
CA VAL A 126 -1.75 -5.14 -11.20
C VAL A 126 -1.83 -5.33 -12.71
N GLU A 127 -2.48 -4.41 -13.42
CA GLU A 127 -2.43 -4.35 -14.88
C GLU A 127 -1.28 -3.44 -15.34
N THR A 128 -0.63 -3.77 -16.46
CA THR A 128 0.52 -3.04 -17.04
C THR A 128 0.25 -2.62 -18.49
N HIS A 129 1.22 -1.97 -19.14
CA HIS A 129 1.16 -1.48 -20.54
C HIS A 129 0.09 -0.41 -20.83
N LEU A 130 -0.43 0.26 -19.79
CA LEU A 130 -1.55 1.21 -19.89
C LEU A 130 -1.16 2.63 -20.36
N ALA A 131 0.02 2.82 -20.96
CA ALA A 131 0.60 4.15 -21.21
C ALA A 131 -0.36 5.09 -21.98
N THR A 132 -1.08 4.57 -22.97
CA THR A 132 -2.05 5.28 -23.80
C THR A 132 -3.51 5.19 -23.32
N ALA A 133 -3.80 4.37 -22.30
CA ALA A 133 -5.17 4.12 -21.85
C ALA A 133 -5.83 5.37 -21.25
N SER A 134 -7.05 5.67 -21.67
CA SER A 134 -7.82 6.83 -21.24
C SER A 134 -8.32 6.71 -19.79
N TRP A 135 -8.71 7.83 -19.18
CA TRP A 135 -9.20 7.83 -17.80
C TRP A 135 -10.47 6.96 -17.57
N PRO A 136 -11.48 6.93 -18.46
CA PRO A 136 -12.62 6.01 -18.33
C PRO A 136 -12.22 4.53 -18.37
N GLU A 137 -11.31 4.13 -19.27
CA GLU A 137 -10.81 2.76 -19.37
C GLU A 137 -10.04 2.37 -18.10
N ARG A 138 -9.13 3.24 -17.66
CA ARG A 138 -8.40 3.12 -16.39
C ARG A 138 -9.35 2.95 -15.20
N MET A 139 -10.46 3.69 -15.15
CA MET A 139 -11.46 3.59 -14.09
C MET A 139 -12.26 2.27 -14.12
N SER A 140 -12.61 1.79 -15.31
CA SER A 140 -13.28 0.50 -15.51
C SER A 140 -12.38 -0.67 -15.08
N LEU A 141 -11.12 -0.62 -15.51
CA LEU A 141 -10.07 -1.58 -15.16
C LEU A 141 -9.75 -1.57 -13.65
N ALA A 142 -9.64 -0.40 -13.01
CA ALA A 142 -9.46 -0.31 -11.57
C ALA A 142 -10.61 -0.98 -10.79
N ARG A 143 -11.86 -0.87 -11.27
CA ARG A 143 -13.01 -1.59 -10.70
C ARG A 143 -12.92 -3.10 -10.92
N GLN A 144 -12.46 -3.56 -12.09
CA GLN A 144 -12.22 -4.99 -12.36
C GLN A 144 -11.12 -5.57 -11.47
N LEU A 145 -9.98 -4.89 -11.34
CA LEU A 145 -8.87 -5.26 -10.47
C LEU A 145 -9.30 -5.29 -8.99
N ALA A 146 -10.12 -4.35 -8.53
CA ALA A 146 -10.68 -4.36 -7.19
C ALA A 146 -11.58 -5.58 -6.92
N ARG A 147 -12.45 -5.95 -7.87
CA ARG A 147 -13.28 -7.18 -7.81
C ARG A 147 -12.41 -8.44 -7.75
N ALA A 148 -11.32 -8.49 -8.51
CA ALA A 148 -10.36 -9.58 -8.47
C ALA A 148 -9.62 -9.65 -7.12
N ALA A 149 -9.15 -8.52 -6.60
CA ALA A 149 -8.39 -8.42 -5.35
C ALA A 149 -9.18 -8.93 -4.13
N VAL A 150 -10.49 -8.63 -4.03
CA VAL A 150 -11.36 -9.15 -2.95
C VAL A 150 -11.82 -10.60 -3.17
N GLY A 151 -11.53 -11.21 -4.33
CA GLY A 151 -11.81 -12.62 -4.60
C GLY A 151 -13.19 -12.91 -5.21
N GLY A 152 -13.75 -11.99 -5.99
CA GLY A 152 -14.96 -12.22 -6.81
C GLY A 152 -16.30 -12.23 -6.05
N GLN A 153 -16.35 -12.80 -4.84
CA GLN A 153 -17.55 -12.85 -3.98
C GLN A 153 -17.86 -11.49 -3.31
N LEU A 154 -18.13 -10.46 -4.12
CA LEU A 154 -18.81 -9.24 -3.68
C LEU A 154 -20.32 -9.48 -3.54
N GLY A 155 -20.67 -10.41 -2.66
CA GLY A 155 -22.04 -10.56 -2.16
C GLY A 155 -22.41 -9.36 -1.31
N GLN A 156 -22.94 -8.30 -1.95
CA GLN A 156 -23.40 -7.02 -1.38
C GLN A 156 -22.38 -6.19 -0.58
N ARG A 157 -21.17 -6.69 -0.28
CA ARG A 157 -20.14 -5.96 0.50
C ARG A 157 -19.76 -4.62 -0.15
N SER A 158 -19.87 -3.54 0.63
CA SER A 158 -19.39 -2.21 0.29
C SER A 158 -17.86 -2.11 0.30
N PHE A 159 -17.34 -1.10 -0.39
CA PHE A 159 -16.01 -0.56 -0.13
C PHE A 159 -16.16 0.61 0.85
N ASP A 160 -15.67 0.46 2.08
CA ASP A 160 -15.93 1.45 3.13
C ASP A 160 -15.03 2.69 2.98
N ALA A 161 -13.81 2.47 2.46
CA ALA A 161 -12.87 3.51 2.09
C ALA A 161 -11.98 3.07 0.91
N VAL A 162 -11.61 4.04 0.07
CA VAL A 162 -10.71 3.86 -1.07
C VAL A 162 -9.64 4.95 -1.03
N GLY A 163 -8.39 4.55 -0.82
CA GLY A 163 -7.24 5.43 -0.98
C GLY A 163 -6.77 5.39 -2.43
N VAL A 164 -6.27 6.51 -2.95
CA VAL A 164 -5.80 6.58 -4.34
C VAL A 164 -4.51 7.40 -4.47
N SER A 165 -3.53 6.81 -5.15
CA SER A 165 -2.38 7.48 -5.76
C SER A 165 -2.73 7.87 -7.21
N LEU A 166 -2.40 9.10 -7.60
CA LEU A 166 -2.58 9.62 -8.96
C LEU A 166 -1.24 10.09 -9.55
N PRO A 167 -0.98 9.93 -10.87
CA PRO A 167 0.28 10.30 -11.48
C PRO A 167 0.24 11.78 -11.88
N ARG A 168 1.21 12.58 -11.39
CA ARG A 168 1.23 14.05 -11.53
C ARG A 168 1.10 14.59 -12.96
N SER A 169 1.40 13.79 -13.99
CA SER A 169 1.27 14.18 -15.41
C SER A 169 -0.14 14.00 -15.99
N GLN A 170 -0.89 12.97 -15.58
CA GLN A 170 -2.33 12.83 -15.92
C GLN A 170 -3.21 13.53 -14.88
N SER A 171 -2.58 14.13 -13.86
CA SER A 171 -3.25 14.91 -12.85
C SER A 171 -3.61 16.27 -13.44
N VAL A 172 -4.91 16.52 -13.58
CA VAL A 172 -5.48 17.85 -13.82
C VAL A 172 -5.38 18.75 -12.56
N LEU A 173 -4.57 18.32 -11.58
CA LEU A 173 -4.34 18.93 -10.27
C LEU A 173 -3.40 20.16 -10.32
N SER A 174 -3.33 20.85 -11.47
CA SER A 174 -2.80 22.22 -11.52
C SER A 174 -3.67 23.19 -10.71
N ALA A 175 -4.95 22.85 -10.47
CA ALA A 175 -5.85 23.56 -9.58
C ALA A 175 -6.51 22.63 -8.54
N GLN A 176 -6.73 23.14 -7.32
CA GLN A 176 -7.45 22.42 -6.24
C GLN A 176 -8.89 22.06 -6.61
N ALA A 177 -9.50 22.79 -7.55
CA ALA A 177 -10.84 22.52 -8.06
C ALA A 177 -10.95 21.10 -8.62
N ASP A 178 -9.93 20.64 -9.35
CA ASP A 178 -9.97 19.35 -10.03
C ASP A 178 -9.76 18.17 -9.07
N GLN A 179 -8.95 18.35 -8.01
CA GLN A 179 -8.82 17.32 -6.97
C GLN A 179 -10.17 16.93 -6.37
N ARG A 180 -11.07 17.90 -6.21
CA ARG A 180 -12.45 17.67 -5.74
C ARG A 180 -13.30 16.98 -6.81
N ALA A 181 -13.14 17.32 -8.09
CA ALA A 181 -13.83 16.67 -9.20
C ALA A 181 -13.43 15.18 -9.33
N VAL A 182 -12.12 14.88 -9.36
CA VAL A 182 -11.59 13.51 -9.41
C VAL A 182 -12.00 12.72 -8.16
N THR A 183 -11.89 13.29 -6.96
CA THR A 183 -12.37 12.63 -5.71
C THR A 183 -13.85 12.25 -5.81
N LYS A 184 -14.69 13.16 -6.29
CA LYS A 184 -16.15 12.95 -6.46
C LYS A 184 -16.47 11.93 -7.54
N MET A 185 -15.69 11.90 -8.63
CA MET A 185 -15.80 10.91 -9.70
C MET A 185 -15.47 9.50 -9.19
N ILE A 186 -14.33 9.32 -8.52
CA ILE A 186 -13.91 8.03 -7.96
C ILE A 186 -14.90 7.58 -6.86
N SER A 187 -15.35 8.50 -6.00
CA SER A 187 -16.30 8.20 -4.92
C SER A 187 -17.64 7.68 -5.47
N ARG A 188 -18.15 8.28 -6.55
CA ARG A 188 -19.29 7.74 -7.31
C ARG A 188 -18.99 6.38 -7.94
N SER A 189 -17.81 6.19 -8.51
CA SER A 189 -17.41 4.95 -9.18
C SER A 189 -17.21 3.75 -8.24
N PHE A 190 -16.92 3.98 -6.95
CA PHE A 190 -16.73 2.92 -5.95
C PHE A 190 -17.82 2.89 -4.86
N GLY A 191 -18.73 3.88 -4.80
CA GLY A 191 -19.75 3.98 -3.74
C GLY A 191 -19.16 4.30 -2.35
N ALA A 192 -17.96 4.86 -2.30
CA ALA A 192 -17.07 4.81 -1.14
C ALA A 192 -16.50 6.18 -0.75
N ARG A 193 -15.98 6.29 0.48
CA ARG A 193 -15.20 7.45 0.93
C ARG A 193 -13.81 7.42 0.28
N VAL A 194 -13.47 8.44 -0.52
CA VAL A 194 -12.19 8.51 -1.23
C VAL A 194 -11.20 9.45 -0.53
N ARG A 195 -9.93 9.03 -0.42
CA ARG A 195 -8.80 9.89 -0.02
C ARG A 195 -7.72 9.84 -1.09
N LEU A 196 -7.24 11.00 -1.54
CA LEU A 196 -6.20 11.13 -2.58
C LEU A 196 -4.88 11.60 -1.98
N ASP A 197 -3.75 11.09 -2.49
CA ASP A 197 -2.41 11.63 -2.22
C ASP A 197 -1.43 11.28 -3.37
N SER A 198 -0.17 11.69 -3.27
CA SER A 198 0.86 11.36 -4.26
C SER A 198 1.49 9.98 -4.03
N ALA A 199 1.81 9.26 -5.10
CA ALA A 199 2.47 7.95 -5.08
C ALA A 199 3.64 7.86 -4.08
N VAL A 200 4.57 8.81 -4.13
CA VAL A 200 5.80 8.83 -3.31
C VAL A 200 5.52 8.99 -1.80
N ARG A 201 4.55 9.83 -1.43
CA ARG A 201 4.13 9.98 -0.03
C ARG A 201 3.31 8.78 0.46
N LEU A 202 2.61 8.10 -0.44
CA LEU A 202 1.93 6.85 -0.11
C LEU A 202 2.96 5.72 0.05
N ALA A 203 4.02 5.67 -0.76
CA ALA A 203 5.13 4.76 -0.54
C ALA A 203 5.80 4.98 0.83
N ALA A 204 6.06 6.23 1.22
CA ALA A 204 6.53 6.57 2.58
C ALA A 204 5.60 6.05 3.69
N LEU A 205 4.29 6.28 3.56
CA LEU A 205 3.28 5.80 4.51
C LEU A 205 3.19 4.27 4.53
N ALA A 206 3.45 3.61 3.41
CA ALA A 206 3.47 2.16 3.30
C ALA A 206 4.68 1.55 4.02
N GLU A 207 5.88 2.07 3.79
CA GLU A 207 7.10 1.58 4.43
C GLU A 207 7.04 1.75 5.97
N ALA A 208 6.41 2.82 6.47
CA ALA A 208 6.14 3.02 7.90
C ALA A 208 4.99 2.13 8.46
N SER A 209 4.09 1.64 7.61
CA SER A 209 2.92 0.82 8.00
C SER A 209 3.14 -0.69 7.89
N TRP A 210 3.95 -1.14 6.93
CA TRP A 210 4.08 -2.55 6.53
C TRP A 210 5.50 -2.96 6.07
N GLY A 211 6.47 -2.02 6.02
CA GLY A 211 7.74 -2.20 5.32
C GLY A 211 8.98 -1.90 6.18
N ALA A 212 10.00 -1.30 5.58
CA ALA A 212 11.32 -1.07 6.17
C ALA A 212 11.31 -0.31 7.50
N ALA A 213 10.25 0.45 7.78
CA ALA A 213 10.04 1.27 8.97
C ALA A 213 8.76 0.91 9.75
N GLU A 214 8.23 -0.33 9.67
CA GLU A 214 7.03 -0.75 10.42
C GLU A 214 7.15 -0.36 11.92
N GLY A 215 6.23 0.49 12.38
CA GLY A 215 6.13 0.92 13.77
C GLY A 215 6.92 2.17 14.17
N GLN A 216 7.67 2.78 13.25
CA GLN A 216 8.39 4.04 13.49
C GLN A 216 7.45 5.25 13.38
N LYS A 217 7.57 6.22 14.31
CA LYS A 217 6.76 7.46 14.31
C LYS A 217 7.37 8.56 13.42
N GLU A 218 8.70 8.72 13.45
CA GLU A 218 9.45 9.71 12.68
C GLU A 218 10.24 9.02 11.54
N VAL A 219 9.75 9.15 10.31
CA VAL A 219 10.32 8.46 9.12
C VAL A 219 10.53 9.46 7.99
N LEU A 220 11.78 9.62 7.56
CA LEU A 220 12.11 10.34 6.33
C LEU A 220 12.24 9.33 5.18
N TYR A 221 11.41 9.48 4.15
CA TYR A 221 11.43 8.64 2.95
C TYR A 221 11.94 9.42 1.74
N LEU A 222 12.85 8.84 0.95
CA LEU A 222 13.30 9.36 -0.34
C LEU A 222 13.09 8.31 -1.44
N GLU A 223 12.51 8.73 -2.57
CA GLU A 223 12.39 7.92 -3.77
C GLU A 223 13.39 8.42 -4.84
N LEU A 224 14.23 7.50 -5.31
CA LEU A 224 15.22 7.67 -6.38
C LEU A 224 14.77 6.84 -7.59
N SER A 225 13.98 7.46 -8.46
CA SER A 225 13.27 6.80 -9.57
C SER A 225 13.24 7.73 -10.80
N ASN A 226 12.30 7.55 -11.72
CA ASN A 226 12.10 8.42 -12.90
C ASN A 226 11.78 9.89 -12.51
N ARG A 227 11.47 10.13 -11.23
CA ARG A 227 11.53 11.42 -10.55
C ARG A 227 12.18 11.21 -9.18
N VAL A 228 12.61 12.30 -8.55
CA VAL A 228 13.04 12.31 -7.16
C VAL A 228 11.99 13.00 -6.31
N GLY A 229 11.65 12.42 -5.17
CA GLY A 229 10.67 12.94 -4.22
C GLY A 229 10.76 12.19 -2.90
N GLY A 230 9.81 12.39 -2.01
CA GLY A 230 9.80 11.69 -0.74
C GLY A 230 8.53 11.90 0.08
N GLY A 231 8.62 11.54 1.35
CA GLY A 231 7.60 11.79 2.35
C GLY A 231 8.22 11.93 3.73
N LEU A 232 7.51 12.62 4.62
CA LEU A 232 7.83 12.67 6.04
C LEU A 232 6.63 12.06 6.79
N ILE A 233 6.87 11.01 7.56
CA ILE A 233 5.95 10.57 8.61
C ILE A 233 6.45 11.22 9.90
N SER A 234 5.55 11.87 10.63
CA SER A 234 5.84 12.47 11.93
C SER A 234 4.65 12.26 12.87
N SER A 235 4.92 11.94 14.13
CA SER A 235 3.96 11.39 15.09
C SER A 235 3.16 10.20 14.53
N GLY A 236 3.79 9.38 13.68
CA GLY A 236 3.16 8.25 12.98
C GLY A 236 2.17 8.64 11.88
N SER A 237 2.07 9.92 11.53
CA SER A 237 1.13 10.48 10.55
C SER A 237 1.86 11.08 9.35
N LEU A 238 1.30 10.93 8.15
CA LEU A 238 1.89 11.49 6.93
C LEU A 238 1.79 13.02 6.93
N HIS A 239 2.93 13.68 7.17
CA HIS A 239 3.05 15.14 7.14
C HIS A 239 2.90 15.67 5.71
N ARG A 240 1.96 16.60 5.51
CA ARG A 240 1.56 17.13 4.19
C ARG A 240 2.04 18.55 3.88
N GLY A 241 2.49 19.30 4.90
CA GLY A 241 2.63 20.76 4.83
C GLY A 241 1.28 21.46 4.63
N ALA A 242 1.25 22.79 4.81
CA ALA A 242 0.02 23.60 4.77
C ALA A 242 -0.81 23.47 3.48
N TYR A 243 -0.18 23.11 2.35
CA TYR A 243 -0.81 23.06 1.02
C TYR A 243 -0.75 21.67 0.36
N GLY A 244 -0.44 20.59 1.09
CA GLY A 244 -0.33 19.25 0.50
C GLY A 244 0.90 19.04 -0.40
N ARG A 245 1.97 19.82 -0.17
CA ARG A 245 3.19 19.91 -0.98
C ARG A 245 4.49 19.56 -0.24
N SER A 246 4.42 18.87 0.90
CA SER A 246 5.60 18.23 1.48
C SER A 246 6.17 17.14 0.56
N GLY A 247 7.44 16.76 0.77
CA GLY A 247 8.05 15.64 0.04
C GLY A 247 8.55 15.97 -1.38
N GLU A 248 8.54 17.24 -1.80
CA GLU A 248 9.11 17.70 -3.07
C GLU A 248 10.66 17.73 -3.05
N PHE A 249 11.31 16.79 -2.34
CA PHE A 249 12.76 16.80 -2.05
C PHE A 249 13.64 16.77 -3.30
N GLY A 250 13.14 16.22 -4.41
CA GLY A 250 13.81 16.30 -5.72
C GLY A 250 13.97 17.72 -6.27
N HIS A 251 13.34 18.74 -5.67
CA HIS A 251 13.50 20.14 -6.03
C HIS A 251 14.42 20.94 -5.09
N ILE A 252 15.03 20.31 -4.09
CA ILE A 252 16.15 20.89 -3.34
C ILE A 252 17.31 21.17 -4.31
N VAL A 253 17.86 22.39 -4.30
CA VAL A 253 19.00 22.77 -5.14
C VAL A 253 20.29 22.18 -4.56
N VAL A 254 20.98 21.37 -5.35
CA VAL A 254 22.24 20.67 -5.00
C VAL A 254 23.40 21.03 -5.92
N GLU A 255 23.12 21.66 -7.07
CA GLU A 255 24.11 22.24 -7.99
C GLU A 255 23.61 23.60 -8.49
N PRO A 256 23.88 24.75 -7.82
CA PRO A 256 23.25 26.03 -8.17
C PRO A 256 23.38 26.47 -9.64
N GLN A 257 24.44 26.05 -10.33
CA GLN A 257 24.69 26.31 -11.76
C GLN A 257 24.41 25.09 -12.68
N GLY A 258 23.81 24.02 -12.15
CA GLY A 258 23.57 22.74 -12.84
C GLY A 258 22.46 22.81 -13.90
N ALA A 259 21.90 21.65 -14.26
CA ALA A 259 20.91 21.55 -15.33
C ALA A 259 19.56 22.26 -15.00
N PRO A 260 18.82 22.76 -16.02
CA PRO A 260 17.46 23.28 -15.82
C PRO A 260 16.51 22.15 -15.38
N CYS A 261 15.55 22.47 -14.50
CA CYS A 261 14.60 21.50 -13.96
C CYS A 261 13.17 21.78 -14.45
N SER A 262 12.38 20.72 -14.62
CA SER A 262 10.97 20.79 -15.05
C SER A 262 9.99 21.42 -14.04
N CYS A 263 10.49 21.97 -12.93
CA CYS A 263 9.75 22.88 -12.05
C CYS A 263 9.96 24.38 -12.38
N GLY A 264 10.81 24.71 -13.36
CA GLY A 264 11.23 26.09 -13.69
C GLY A 264 12.49 26.55 -12.95
N GLY A 265 12.97 25.79 -11.96
CA GLY A 265 14.25 26.03 -11.28
C GLY A 265 15.46 25.47 -12.04
N ARG A 266 16.63 25.57 -11.42
CA ARG A 266 17.90 25.01 -11.89
C ARG A 266 18.58 24.24 -10.76
N GLY A 267 19.35 23.20 -11.08
CA GLY A 267 20.24 22.56 -10.11
C GLY A 267 19.57 21.66 -9.08
N CYS A 268 18.30 21.31 -9.29
CA CYS A 268 17.49 20.51 -8.40
C CYS A 268 18.00 19.05 -8.34
N LEU A 269 17.90 18.39 -7.17
CA LEU A 269 18.32 17.00 -6.97
C LEU A 269 17.79 16.01 -8.03
N GLN A 270 16.58 16.23 -8.55
CA GLN A 270 16.01 15.43 -9.64
C GLN A 270 16.86 15.46 -10.94
N THR A 271 17.61 16.53 -11.21
CA THR A 271 18.46 16.64 -12.42
C THR A 271 19.82 15.95 -12.27
N VAL A 272 20.09 15.29 -11.13
CA VAL A 272 21.32 14.51 -10.90
C VAL A 272 21.09 13.12 -10.32
N ALA A 273 19.95 12.90 -9.64
CA ALA A 273 19.65 11.65 -8.93
C ALA A 273 18.31 11.00 -9.34
N SER A 274 17.68 11.44 -10.43
CA SER A 274 16.64 10.63 -11.09
C SER A 274 17.27 9.57 -11.99
N SER A 275 16.58 8.45 -12.23
CA SER A 275 17.07 7.38 -13.11
C SER A 275 17.45 7.90 -14.50
N GLY A 276 16.65 8.80 -15.08
CA GLY A 276 16.98 9.46 -16.35
C GLY A 276 18.30 10.22 -16.30
N ALA A 277 18.52 11.05 -15.28
CA ALA A 277 19.76 11.83 -15.13
C ALA A 277 21.01 10.95 -14.91
N VAL A 278 20.86 9.81 -14.22
CA VAL A 278 21.96 8.85 -14.03
C VAL A 278 22.27 8.09 -15.32
N LEU A 279 21.26 7.70 -16.08
CA LEU A 279 21.43 7.04 -17.39
C LEU A 279 22.03 8.00 -18.43
N GLU A 280 21.61 9.26 -18.44
CA GLU A 280 22.20 10.34 -19.25
C GLU A 280 23.67 10.60 -18.89
N ALA A 281 24.01 10.67 -17.60
CA ALA A 281 25.39 10.84 -17.14
C ALA A 281 26.29 9.64 -17.48
N TYR A 282 25.76 8.41 -17.43
CA TYR A 282 26.49 7.22 -17.87
C TYR A 282 26.69 7.24 -19.40
N GLY A 283 25.60 7.47 -20.14
CA GLY A 283 25.59 7.65 -21.60
C GLY A 283 25.53 6.37 -22.44
N ALA A 284 25.45 5.18 -21.82
CA ALA A 284 25.53 3.90 -22.53
C ALA A 284 24.49 2.84 -22.10
N ALA A 285 23.48 3.18 -21.29
CA ALA A 285 22.32 2.32 -21.01
C ALA A 285 21.00 3.06 -21.21
N THR A 286 20.00 2.36 -21.73
CA THR A 286 18.63 2.88 -21.95
C THR A 286 17.73 2.75 -20.72
N ASP A 287 18.09 1.89 -19.77
CA ASP A 287 17.32 1.64 -18.55
C ASP A 287 18.22 1.22 -17.37
N VAL A 288 17.60 1.15 -16.19
CA VAL A 288 18.26 0.83 -14.91
C VAL A 288 18.86 -0.58 -14.90
N ALA A 289 18.29 -1.56 -15.60
CA ALA A 289 18.82 -2.92 -15.65
C ALA A 289 20.11 -3.00 -16.50
N GLY A 290 20.18 -2.22 -17.59
CA GLY A 290 21.41 -2.02 -18.35
C GLY A 290 22.52 -1.38 -17.51
N LEU A 291 22.19 -0.35 -16.73
CA LEU A 291 23.12 0.31 -15.79
C LEU A 291 23.60 -0.65 -14.68
N GLU A 292 22.70 -1.43 -14.10
CA GLU A 292 22.99 -2.45 -13.08
C GLU A 292 23.90 -3.57 -13.65
N SER A 293 23.71 -3.93 -14.92
CA SER A 293 24.60 -4.86 -15.64
C SER A 293 26.00 -4.27 -15.86
N ALA A 294 26.08 -3.01 -16.30
CA ALA A 294 27.35 -2.31 -16.51
C ALA A 294 28.19 -2.22 -15.22
N LEU A 295 27.53 -2.00 -14.07
CA LEU A 295 28.17 -1.99 -12.76
C LEU A 295 28.70 -3.37 -12.34
N ARG A 296 27.94 -4.45 -12.59
CA ARG A 296 28.45 -5.83 -12.41
C ARG A 296 29.65 -6.13 -13.30
N SER A 297 29.72 -5.54 -14.49
CA SER A 297 30.87 -5.63 -15.40
C SER A 297 32.03 -4.67 -15.07
N GLY A 298 31.96 -3.91 -13.96
CA GLY A 298 33.04 -3.00 -13.54
C GLY A 298 33.20 -1.75 -14.42
N ALA A 299 32.15 -1.31 -15.11
CA ALA A 299 32.20 -0.11 -15.95
C ALA A 299 32.31 1.17 -15.11
N GLU A 300 33.50 1.76 -14.99
CA GLU A 300 33.76 2.88 -14.09
C GLU A 300 32.83 4.08 -14.33
N ARG A 301 32.53 4.43 -15.59
CA ARG A 301 31.56 5.50 -15.91
C ARG A 301 30.14 5.26 -15.38
N ALA A 302 29.73 4.01 -15.19
CA ALA A 302 28.47 3.68 -14.53
C ALA A 302 28.58 3.91 -13.01
N ARG A 303 29.74 3.58 -12.43
CA ARG A 303 30.06 3.82 -11.01
C ARG A 303 30.10 5.31 -10.71
N GLU A 304 30.80 6.11 -11.51
CA GLU A 304 30.87 7.57 -11.40
C GLU A 304 29.47 8.21 -11.43
N ALA A 305 28.61 7.79 -12.36
CA ALA A 305 27.25 8.32 -12.47
C ALA A 305 26.40 8.02 -11.22
N VAL A 306 26.49 6.80 -10.67
CA VAL A 306 25.76 6.39 -9.46
C VAL A 306 26.35 7.02 -8.18
N GLU A 307 27.68 7.10 -8.05
CA GLU A 307 28.32 7.79 -6.91
C GLU A 307 28.06 9.30 -6.95
N ARG A 308 27.98 9.95 -8.12
CA ARG A 308 27.52 11.35 -8.22
C ARG A 308 26.09 11.49 -7.68
N ALA A 309 25.15 10.67 -8.14
CA ALA A 309 23.77 10.70 -7.66
C ALA A 309 23.69 10.49 -6.13
N GLY A 310 24.41 9.49 -5.61
CA GLY A 310 24.52 9.22 -4.17
C GLY A 310 25.16 10.37 -3.38
N THR A 311 26.11 11.09 -3.97
CA THR A 311 26.76 12.27 -3.35
C THR A 311 25.74 13.40 -3.14
N HIS A 312 25.02 13.80 -4.19
CA HIS A 312 24.04 14.89 -4.08
C HIS A 312 22.81 14.49 -3.26
N ALA A 313 22.31 13.25 -3.41
CA ALA A 313 21.18 12.74 -2.63
C ALA A 313 21.55 12.59 -1.14
N GLY A 314 22.76 12.13 -0.82
CA GLY A 314 23.24 11.98 0.54
C GLY A 314 23.41 13.32 1.26
N ARG A 315 23.90 14.35 0.57
CA ARG A 315 23.97 15.72 1.10
C ARG A 315 22.60 16.33 1.33
N ALA A 316 21.67 16.16 0.38
CA ALA A 316 20.29 16.62 0.55
C ALA A 316 19.59 15.90 1.72
N LEU A 317 19.80 14.59 1.87
CA LEU A 317 19.32 13.83 3.03
C LEU A 317 19.96 14.29 4.34
N ALA A 318 21.27 14.57 4.39
CA ALA A 318 21.91 15.06 5.60
C ALA A 318 21.33 16.41 6.05
N GLY A 319 21.08 17.32 5.11
CA GLY A 319 20.37 18.57 5.38
C GLY A 319 18.95 18.35 5.93
N LEU A 320 18.19 17.42 5.32
CA LEU A 320 16.86 17.03 5.80
C LEU A 320 16.88 16.36 7.18
N VAL A 321 17.87 15.51 7.47
CA VAL A 321 18.03 14.85 8.77
C VAL A 321 18.37 15.86 9.86
N ASN A 322 19.28 16.79 9.59
CA ASN A 322 19.62 17.88 10.53
C ASN A 322 18.43 18.82 10.78
N ALA A 323 17.52 18.99 9.82
CA ALA A 323 16.36 19.88 9.93
C ALA A 323 15.08 19.23 10.48
N LEU A 324 14.96 17.89 10.41
CA LEU A 324 13.72 17.15 10.72
C LEU A 324 13.89 16.06 11.81
N GLU A 325 15.12 15.78 12.25
CA GLU A 325 15.48 14.80 13.30
C GLU A 325 14.79 13.41 13.17
N PRO A 326 14.68 12.80 11.97
CA PRO A 326 13.99 11.51 11.82
C PRO A 326 14.71 10.40 12.57
N GLY A 327 13.94 9.46 13.13
CA GLY A 327 14.47 8.25 13.77
C GLY A 327 14.99 7.22 12.77
N ILE A 328 14.51 7.27 11.52
CA ILE A 328 14.96 6.41 10.42
C ILE A 328 14.86 7.13 9.07
N VAL A 329 15.82 6.86 8.19
CA VAL A 329 15.77 7.20 6.75
C VAL A 329 15.53 5.93 5.95
N VAL A 330 14.52 5.94 5.07
CA VAL A 330 14.24 4.87 4.12
C VAL A 330 14.40 5.40 2.70
N VAL A 331 15.17 4.70 1.87
CA VAL A 331 15.39 5.05 0.47
C VAL A 331 14.82 3.95 -0.43
N GLY A 332 14.04 4.33 -1.44
CA GLY A 332 13.45 3.41 -2.41
C GLY A 332 13.45 3.98 -3.83
N GLY A 333 12.69 3.35 -4.72
CA GLY A 333 12.61 3.70 -6.13
C GLY A 333 13.35 2.71 -7.03
N ALA A 334 13.51 3.05 -8.31
CA ALA A 334 14.16 2.16 -9.26
C ALA A 334 15.68 2.05 -9.02
N LEU A 335 16.34 3.13 -8.61
CA LEU A 335 17.81 3.15 -8.45
C LEU A 335 18.29 2.34 -7.23
N THR A 336 17.41 1.95 -6.31
CA THR A 336 17.80 1.11 -5.15
C THR A 336 17.87 -0.40 -5.45
N SER A 337 17.63 -0.86 -6.69
CA SER A 337 18.06 -2.21 -7.11
C SER A 337 19.56 -2.28 -7.39
N ILE A 338 20.20 -1.13 -7.58
CA ILE A 338 21.65 -0.98 -7.70
C ILE A 338 22.25 -1.02 -6.29
N GLU A 339 22.29 -2.21 -5.72
CA GLU A 339 22.88 -2.47 -4.40
C GLU A 339 24.39 -2.16 -4.39
N SER A 340 24.93 -1.85 -3.22
CA SER A 340 26.28 -1.28 -2.98
C SER A 340 26.47 0.21 -3.36
N PRO A 341 26.95 0.65 -4.56
CA PRO A 341 27.57 1.98 -4.71
C PRO A 341 26.68 3.17 -4.32
N LEU A 342 25.37 3.09 -4.61
CA LEU A 342 24.43 4.14 -4.24
C LEU A 342 24.27 4.26 -2.72
N MET A 343 23.97 3.14 -2.05
CA MET A 343 23.70 3.11 -0.61
C MET A 343 24.96 3.38 0.22
N GLU A 344 26.12 2.86 -0.20
CA GLU A 344 27.42 3.19 0.38
C GLU A 344 27.70 4.69 0.33
N ARG A 345 27.37 5.36 -0.78
CA ARG A 345 27.60 6.80 -0.91
C ARG A 345 26.61 7.62 -0.10
N LEU A 346 25.33 7.26 -0.11
CA LEU A 346 24.31 7.88 0.73
C LEU A 346 24.72 7.82 2.21
N GLU A 347 25.18 6.67 2.69
CA GLU A 347 25.63 6.51 4.08
C GLU A 347 26.92 7.31 4.36
N ARG A 348 27.86 7.37 3.42
CA ARG A 348 29.11 8.15 3.53
C ARG A 348 28.86 9.64 3.70
N GLU A 349 28.00 10.24 2.87
CA GLU A 349 27.64 11.66 3.02
C GLU A 349 26.80 11.91 4.27
N LEU A 350 25.91 10.98 4.67
CA LEU A 350 25.16 11.09 5.92
C LEU A 350 26.09 11.10 7.14
N ARG A 351 27.06 10.18 7.23
CA ARG A 351 28.08 10.17 8.31
C ARG A 351 28.93 11.45 8.32
N ALA A 352 29.21 12.04 7.14
CA ALA A 352 30.04 13.23 7.01
C ALA A 352 29.31 14.56 7.29
N HIS A 353 27.99 14.62 7.11
CA HIS A 353 27.22 15.87 7.12
C HIS A 353 26.04 15.91 8.11
N VAL A 354 25.65 14.78 8.72
CA VAL A 354 24.71 14.79 9.86
C VAL A 354 25.43 15.18 11.14
N VAL A 355 24.83 16.04 11.96
CA VAL A 355 25.39 16.47 13.24
C VAL A 355 25.50 15.27 14.20
N GLN A 356 26.72 15.00 14.66
CA GLN A 356 27.01 13.88 15.55
C GLN A 356 26.75 14.27 17.01
N CYS A 357 25.92 13.49 17.72
CA CYS A 357 25.61 13.68 19.13
C CYS A 357 25.84 12.37 19.89
N SER A 358 26.76 12.36 20.86
CA SER A 358 27.22 11.15 21.56
C SER A 358 26.15 10.42 22.38
N TRP A 359 25.04 11.09 22.69
CA TRP A 359 23.88 10.52 23.39
C TRP A 359 22.76 10.00 22.46
N ARG A 360 22.83 10.28 21.15
CA ARG A 360 21.84 9.85 20.16
C ARG A 360 22.28 8.51 19.55
N PRO A 361 21.40 7.51 19.36
CA PRO A 361 21.74 6.32 18.58
C PRO A 361 22.12 6.72 17.13
N PRO A 362 23.00 5.97 16.46
CA PRO A 362 23.35 6.22 15.06
C PRO A 362 22.12 6.25 14.16
N LEU A 363 22.12 7.16 13.17
CA LEU A 363 21.03 7.28 12.20
C LEU A 363 20.86 5.96 11.43
N VAL A 364 19.66 5.38 11.50
CA VAL A 364 19.33 4.16 10.74
C VAL A 364 18.99 4.54 9.29
N LEU A 365 19.75 4.00 8.35
CA LEU A 365 19.45 4.04 6.92
C LEU A 365 18.97 2.65 6.45
N ARG A 366 17.91 2.57 5.63
CA ARG A 366 17.42 1.32 5.03
C ARG A 366 16.98 1.50 3.58
N THR A 367 17.01 0.40 2.83
CA THR A 367 16.27 0.26 1.56
C THR A 367 14.79 -0.03 1.83
N ALA A 368 13.91 0.46 0.94
CA ALA A 368 12.47 0.22 0.96
C ALA A 368 12.14 -1.23 0.55
N THR A 369 11.24 -1.91 1.27
CA THR A 369 11.00 -3.35 1.07
C THR A 369 9.72 -3.70 0.30
N LEU A 370 8.79 -2.75 0.14
CA LEU A 370 7.52 -2.98 -0.55
C LEU A 370 7.61 -2.76 -2.07
N GLY A 371 8.68 -2.09 -2.53
CA GLY A 371 8.98 -1.83 -3.94
C GLY A 371 7.79 -1.23 -4.69
N THR A 372 7.48 -1.78 -5.87
CA THR A 372 6.38 -1.28 -6.70
C THR A 372 4.98 -1.39 -6.06
N ALA A 373 4.80 -2.18 -4.99
CA ALA A 373 3.51 -2.24 -4.27
C ALA A 373 3.29 -1.08 -3.29
N ALA A 374 4.34 -0.34 -2.92
CA ALA A 374 4.31 0.65 -1.85
C ALA A 374 3.19 1.69 -2.00
N ALA A 375 3.02 2.31 -3.17
CA ALA A 375 1.97 3.32 -3.38
C ALA A 375 0.54 2.79 -3.16
N ALA A 376 0.26 1.53 -3.55
CA ALA A 376 -1.05 0.90 -3.36
C ALA A 376 -1.27 0.46 -1.89
N LEU A 377 -0.24 -0.06 -1.23
CA LEU A 377 -0.28 -0.41 0.20
C LEU A 377 -0.41 0.84 1.09
N GLY A 378 0.23 1.94 0.71
CA GLY A 378 0.10 3.24 1.34
C GLY A 378 -1.28 3.86 1.13
N ALA A 379 -1.88 3.65 -0.04
CA ALA A 379 -3.27 4.02 -0.28
C ALA A 379 -4.23 3.24 0.63
N VAL A 380 -4.00 1.95 0.89
CA VAL A 380 -4.75 1.20 1.93
C VAL A 380 -4.54 1.83 3.31
N SER A 381 -3.30 2.15 3.71
CA SER A 381 -3.04 2.86 4.98
C SER A 381 -3.76 4.19 5.09
N LEU A 382 -3.73 5.03 4.05
CA LEU A 382 -4.42 6.32 4.01
C LEU A 382 -5.94 6.19 4.18
N ALA A 383 -6.52 5.18 3.55
CA ALA A 383 -7.94 4.88 3.63
C ALA A 383 -8.38 4.37 5.02
N LEU A 384 -7.48 3.68 5.72
CA LEU A 384 -7.64 3.21 7.10
C LEU A 384 -7.44 4.32 8.13
N SER A 385 -6.55 5.29 7.88
CA SER A 385 -6.35 6.42 8.79
C SER A 385 -7.68 7.14 9.03
N HIS A 386 -8.08 7.26 10.28
CA HIS A 386 -9.20 8.10 10.66
C HIS A 386 -8.89 9.58 10.37
N PRO A 387 -9.90 10.45 10.19
CA PRO A 387 -9.68 11.88 10.09
C PRO A 387 -9.47 12.48 11.48
N ASP A 388 -8.54 13.43 11.61
CA ASP A 388 -8.54 14.38 12.72
C ASP A 388 -9.90 15.09 12.77
N THR A 389 -10.43 15.29 13.98
CA THR A 389 -11.81 15.76 14.21
C THR A 389 -12.02 17.26 13.93
N ALA A 390 -11.14 17.88 13.13
CA ALA A 390 -11.27 19.25 12.63
C ALA A 390 -12.33 19.43 11.52
N SER A 391 -12.62 18.38 10.72
CA SER A 391 -13.53 18.48 9.56
C SER A 391 -14.89 17.76 9.74
N ALA A 392 -15.16 17.17 10.91
CA ALA A 392 -16.25 16.22 11.13
C ALA A 392 -17.65 16.83 11.37
N ARG A 393 -17.93 18.06 10.89
CA ARG A 393 -19.21 18.78 11.13
C ARG A 393 -20.25 18.72 9.99
N SER A 394 -19.96 18.10 8.84
CA SER A 394 -20.79 18.23 7.62
C SER A 394 -21.55 16.98 7.14
N LEU A 395 -21.43 15.82 7.80
CA LEU A 395 -22.07 14.56 7.36
C LEU A 395 -22.84 13.83 8.46
N GLY A 396 -23.68 14.57 9.19
CA GLY A 396 -24.65 14.00 10.12
C GLY A 396 -25.85 13.35 9.41
N ARG A 397 -25.67 12.13 8.86
CA ARG A 397 -26.80 11.27 8.46
C ARG A 397 -26.95 10.11 9.45
N ARG A 398 -27.86 10.27 10.42
CA ARG A 398 -28.37 9.14 11.22
C ARG A 398 -29.21 8.22 10.29
N PRO A 399 -29.12 6.89 10.42
CA PRO A 399 -30.12 5.99 9.86
C PRO A 399 -31.51 6.31 10.43
N ASN A 400 -32.56 6.18 9.61
CA ASN A 400 -33.94 6.48 10.02
C ASN A 400 -34.56 5.28 10.76
N PRO A 401 -34.97 5.39 12.04
CA PRO A 401 -35.51 4.28 12.82
C PRO A 401 -37.00 4.06 12.54
N SER A 402 -37.37 3.65 11.32
CA SER A 402 -38.77 3.45 10.93
C SER A 402 -38.99 2.30 9.94
N VAL A 403 -38.57 1.08 10.30
CA VAL A 403 -39.07 -0.17 9.70
C VAL A 403 -39.39 -1.14 10.83
N GLN A 404 -40.67 -1.45 11.04
CA GLN A 404 -41.09 -2.50 11.97
C GLN A 404 -41.11 -3.87 11.24
N PRO A 405 -40.73 -4.97 11.91
CA PRO A 405 -40.76 -6.30 11.31
C PRO A 405 -42.20 -6.83 11.18
N GLY A 406 -42.59 -7.21 9.96
CA GLY A 406 -43.84 -7.92 9.72
C GLY A 406 -43.83 -9.33 10.32
N ARG A 407 -44.96 -9.77 10.87
CA ARG A 407 -45.12 -11.10 11.49
C ARG A 407 -45.51 -12.15 10.44
N THR A 408 -44.70 -13.20 10.29
CA THR A 408 -45.10 -14.47 9.66
C THR A 408 -44.71 -15.64 10.56
N GLY A 409 -45.56 -16.67 10.62
CA GLY A 409 -45.40 -17.82 11.51
C GLY A 409 -44.30 -18.82 11.10
N PRO A 410 -44.04 -19.84 11.94
CA PRO A 410 -42.92 -20.76 11.75
C PRO A 410 -43.20 -21.82 10.67
N MET A 411 -42.16 -22.17 9.91
CA MET A 411 -42.06 -23.46 9.22
C MET A 411 -40.95 -24.30 9.86
N SER A 412 -41.26 -25.57 10.11
CA SER A 412 -40.31 -26.53 10.69
C SER A 412 -39.40 -27.12 9.60
N ALA A 413 -38.11 -27.26 9.91
CA ALA A 413 -37.17 -28.10 9.17
C ALA A 413 -36.21 -28.76 10.18
N ALA A 414 -36.10 -30.08 10.15
CA ALA A 414 -35.26 -30.85 11.06
C ALA A 414 -33.78 -30.85 10.61
N PRO A 415 -32.80 -30.99 11.53
CA PRO A 415 -31.39 -31.06 11.18
C PRO A 415 -31.04 -32.40 10.50
N GLY A 416 -30.34 -32.33 9.36
CA GLY A 416 -29.61 -33.47 8.81
C GLY A 416 -28.32 -33.75 9.62
N PRO A 417 -27.81 -34.98 9.62
CA PRO A 417 -26.70 -35.37 10.50
C PRO A 417 -25.34 -34.79 10.05
N GLU A 418 -24.55 -34.32 11.02
CA GLU A 418 -23.14 -33.99 10.81
C GLU A 418 -22.31 -35.28 10.63
N LEU A 419 -21.58 -35.40 9.52
CA LEU A 419 -20.55 -36.43 9.36
C LEU A 419 -19.21 -35.92 9.93
N SER A 420 -18.75 -36.53 11.02
CA SER A 420 -17.51 -36.12 11.68
C SER A 420 -16.26 -36.49 10.88
N LEU A 421 -15.20 -35.68 11.04
CA LEU A 421 -13.93 -35.80 10.31
C LEU A 421 -13.11 -37.07 10.66
N ALA A 422 -13.62 -37.94 11.55
CA ALA A 422 -12.95 -39.17 11.99
C ALA A 422 -13.01 -40.33 10.96
N ALA A 423 -13.92 -40.28 9.98
CA ALA A 423 -14.12 -41.37 9.02
C ALA A 423 -13.13 -41.38 7.83
N LEU A 424 -12.28 -40.36 7.69
CA LEU A 424 -11.46 -40.10 6.49
C LEU A 424 -9.97 -40.51 6.62
N LEU A 425 -9.59 -41.21 7.70
CA LEU A 425 -8.19 -41.57 8.02
C LEU A 425 -7.96 -43.08 8.22
N ALA A 426 -8.75 -43.93 7.55
CA ALA A 426 -8.56 -45.38 7.52
C ALA A 426 -8.39 -45.87 6.07
N GLY A 427 -7.16 -45.82 5.55
CA GLY A 427 -6.86 -46.17 4.16
C GLY A 427 -6.44 -47.63 3.96
N ARG A 428 -6.84 -48.23 2.83
CA ARG A 428 -6.14 -49.34 2.15
C ARG A 428 -6.50 -49.40 0.66
N PRO A 429 -5.63 -49.91 -0.24
CA PRO A 429 -5.78 -49.75 -1.69
C PRO A 429 -6.18 -51.03 -2.47
N VAL A 430 -6.91 -50.83 -3.58
CA VAL A 430 -7.16 -51.71 -4.74
C VAL A 430 -7.49 -50.76 -5.91
N GLY A 431 -7.22 -50.97 -7.20
CA GLY A 431 -6.54 -52.03 -7.98
C GLY A 431 -6.88 -51.84 -9.47
N ASP A 432 -6.07 -52.34 -10.41
CA ASP A 432 -6.15 -52.00 -11.85
C ASP A 432 -7.32 -52.61 -12.65
N GLY A 433 -7.66 -51.99 -13.80
CA GLY A 433 -8.21 -52.72 -14.97
C GLY A 433 -9.17 -51.97 -15.92
N MET A 434 -8.73 -51.76 -17.19
CA MET A 434 -9.44 -51.91 -18.51
C MET A 434 -10.87 -51.31 -18.74
N HIS A 435 -11.38 -51.04 -19.97
CA HIS A 435 -10.83 -50.75 -21.32
C HIS A 435 -11.93 -50.09 -22.22
N TYR A 436 -11.51 -49.40 -23.29
CA TYR A 436 -12.13 -49.11 -24.61
C TYR A 436 -13.65 -49.02 -24.91
N GLY A 437 -13.98 -48.12 -25.87
CA GLY A 437 -15.21 -48.07 -26.68
C GLY A 437 -16.07 -46.81 -26.43
N ASP A 438 -16.61 -46.08 -27.42
CA ASP A 438 -16.37 -46.09 -28.88
C ASP A 438 -16.75 -44.72 -29.53
N GLY A 439 -16.52 -44.55 -30.84
CA GLY A 439 -16.83 -43.32 -31.60
C GLY A 439 -18.34 -43.08 -31.92
N PRO A 440 -18.72 -42.08 -32.77
CA PRO A 440 -18.13 -41.92 -34.11
C PRO A 440 -17.90 -40.47 -34.67
N THR A 441 -16.84 -40.38 -35.49
CA THR A 441 -16.55 -39.56 -36.70
C THR A 441 -17.11 -38.14 -36.98
N VAL A 442 -16.23 -37.35 -37.62
CA VAL A 442 -16.41 -36.01 -38.24
C VAL A 442 -17.08 -36.07 -39.64
N PRO A 443 -17.38 -34.91 -40.27
CA PRO A 443 -16.63 -34.57 -41.50
C PRO A 443 -16.11 -33.11 -41.54
N ALA A 444 -15.11 -32.83 -42.40
CA ALA A 444 -14.40 -31.54 -42.45
C ALA A 444 -14.18 -31.00 -43.88
N ASN A 445 -14.23 -29.67 -44.03
CA ASN A 445 -13.79 -28.81 -45.16
C ASN A 445 -14.13 -27.34 -44.79
N GLN A 446 -13.49 -26.25 -45.25
CA GLN A 446 -12.31 -25.97 -46.09
C GLN A 446 -11.53 -24.81 -45.40
N ARG A 447 -10.20 -24.85 -45.31
CA ARG A 447 -9.21 -24.22 -46.23
C ARG A 447 -9.40 -22.72 -46.56
N ASP A 448 -8.41 -21.96 -46.07
CA ASP A 448 -7.67 -20.87 -46.73
C ASP A 448 -8.38 -19.60 -47.24
N VAL A 449 -7.89 -18.44 -46.77
CA VAL A 449 -7.29 -17.37 -47.61
C VAL A 449 -6.72 -16.25 -46.72
N LEU A 450 -5.46 -15.87 -46.95
CA LEU A 450 -4.86 -14.61 -46.50
C LEU A 450 -4.89 -13.60 -47.67
N PRO A 451 -4.89 -12.29 -47.39
CA PRO A 451 -3.72 -11.55 -47.89
C PRO A 451 -3.15 -10.55 -46.86
N SER A 452 -1.87 -10.24 -47.04
CA SER A 452 -1.24 -9.06 -46.44
C SER A 452 -1.33 -7.85 -47.38
N THR A 453 -1.21 -6.65 -46.83
CA THR A 453 -0.76 -5.48 -47.60
C THR A 453 -0.05 -4.49 -46.68
N TYR A 454 1.09 -3.98 -47.12
CA TYR A 454 1.77 -2.82 -46.52
C TYR A 454 1.24 -1.53 -47.16
N THR A 455 1.10 -0.46 -46.39
CA THR A 455 1.46 0.90 -46.85
C THR A 455 1.73 1.82 -45.68
N THR A 456 2.90 2.46 -45.68
CA THR A 456 3.14 3.76 -45.03
C THR A 456 2.73 4.88 -45.98
N PRO A 457 2.56 6.10 -45.46
CA PRO A 457 3.13 7.25 -46.15
C PRO A 457 4.00 8.11 -45.22
N THR A 458 4.96 8.81 -45.82
CA THR A 458 5.89 9.71 -45.13
C THR A 458 5.57 11.16 -45.50
N MET A 459 5.49 12.04 -44.50
CA MET A 459 6.08 13.39 -44.48
C MET A 459 6.30 13.80 -43.01
#